data_AF-A0A1C5A3Z1-F1
#
_entry.id   AF-A0A1C5A3Z1-F1
#
_cell.length_a   1.000
_cell.length_b   1.000
_cell.length_c   1.000
_cell.angle_alpha   90.00
_cell.angle_beta   90.00
_cell.angle_gamma   90.00
#
_symmetry.space_group_name_H-M   'P 1'
#
loop_
_entity.id
_entity.type
_entity.pdbx_description
1 polymer ?
#
loop_
_entity_poly.entity_id
_entity_poly.type
_entity_poly.pdbx_seq_one_letter_code
_entity_poly.pdbx_strand_id
1 'polypeptide(L)'
;MIAGGLYRMAGMAVGVGTAFALTRTYLFDLAPVALVLAVLLGALAGEAVTPRRVRGRGAASLVPRRVRDYVPRRDVIVAALLGAGIAVFASYPTPERPDHEVKYFGTAAPVSLASTLIALGVTAALTVVIVWLIVRAPQAGINEADTATDNAWRHDAVRRLVHTCTAVFAIVFTALAFWYADRQWDWRAGGSPVWGLALSVLAGLGLATFGYYAGALVVTPPRLSESAPTDTAGHISADGAAG
;
A
#
# COMPACT_ATOMS: atom_id res chain seq x y z
N MET A 1 -14.71 10.91 5.70
CA MET A 1 -13.37 10.31 5.92
C MET A 1 -13.49 8.82 6.19
N ILE A 2 -14.37 8.38 7.11
CA ILE A 2 -14.64 6.96 7.40
C ILE A 2 -15.05 6.17 6.14
N ALA A 3 -15.96 6.71 5.32
CA ALA A 3 -16.39 6.07 4.07
C ALA A 3 -15.23 5.72 3.11
N GLY A 4 -14.25 6.62 2.95
CA GLY A 4 -13.09 6.37 2.09
C GLY A 4 -12.17 5.26 2.61
N GLY A 5 -12.01 5.14 3.94
CA GLY A 5 -11.30 4.02 4.56
C GLY A 5 -12.01 2.68 4.31
N LEU A 6 -13.35 2.67 4.40
CA LEU A 6 -14.17 1.48 4.14
C LEU A 6 -14.04 0.97 2.70
N TYR A 7 -14.02 1.84 1.69
CA TYR A 7 -13.83 1.41 0.29
C TYR A 7 -12.44 0.82 0.03
N ARG A 8 -11.39 1.38 0.64
CA ARG A 8 -10.02 0.85 0.55
C ARG A 8 -9.94 -0.54 1.18
N MET A 9 -10.53 -0.70 2.37
CA MET A 9 -10.60 -2.00 3.05
C MET A 9 -11.44 -3.01 2.30
N ALA A 10 -12.57 -2.61 1.73
CA ALA A 10 -13.40 -3.48 0.92
C ALA A 10 -12.62 -4.01 -0.29
N GLY A 11 -11.91 -3.14 -1.01
CA GLY A 11 -11.05 -3.57 -2.12
C GLY A 11 -9.93 -4.52 -1.67
N MET A 12 -9.33 -4.27 -0.49
CA MET A 12 -8.31 -5.17 0.07
C MET A 12 -8.88 -6.52 0.51
N ALA A 13 -10.02 -6.55 1.20
CA ALA A 13 -10.70 -7.77 1.62
C ALA A 13 -11.17 -8.60 0.42
N VAL A 14 -11.80 -7.95 -0.57
CA VAL A 14 -12.20 -8.58 -1.84
C VAL A 14 -10.97 -9.09 -2.57
N GLY A 15 -9.90 -8.30 -2.69
CA GLY A 15 -8.67 -8.73 -3.36
C GLY A 15 -8.03 -9.94 -2.72
N VAL A 16 -7.88 -9.94 -1.39
CA VAL A 16 -7.33 -11.08 -0.64
C VAL A 16 -8.22 -12.31 -0.77
N GLY A 17 -9.55 -12.15 -0.62
CA GLY A 17 -10.51 -13.25 -0.76
C GLY A 17 -10.52 -13.86 -2.16
N THR A 18 -10.49 -13.01 -3.19
CA THR A 18 -10.48 -13.44 -4.60
C THR A 18 -9.17 -14.13 -4.94
N ALA A 19 -8.03 -13.59 -4.49
CA ALA A 19 -6.73 -14.23 -4.66
C ALA A 19 -6.71 -15.60 -3.99
N PHE A 20 -7.18 -15.71 -2.74
CA PHE A 20 -7.26 -16.98 -2.03
C PHE A 20 -8.15 -17.99 -2.76
N ALA A 21 -9.30 -17.57 -3.29
CA ALA A 21 -10.16 -18.42 -4.11
C ALA A 21 -9.44 -18.90 -5.38
N LEU A 22 -8.77 -17.98 -6.11
CA LEU A 22 -8.03 -18.30 -7.34
C LEU A 22 -6.86 -19.23 -7.09
N THR A 23 -6.19 -19.14 -5.92
CA THR A 23 -5.10 -20.07 -5.58
C THR A 23 -5.53 -21.53 -5.51
N ARG A 24 -6.83 -21.81 -5.42
CA ARG A 24 -7.40 -23.18 -5.42
C ARG A 24 -7.89 -23.64 -6.80
N THR A 25 -7.59 -22.89 -7.85
CA THR A 25 -8.09 -23.14 -9.22
C THR A 25 -6.96 -23.16 -10.24
N TYR A 26 -7.28 -23.54 -11.48
CA TYR A 26 -6.35 -23.46 -12.62
C TYR A 26 -5.94 -22.01 -12.98
N LEU A 27 -6.58 -21.01 -12.36
CA LEU A 27 -6.29 -19.59 -12.53
C LEU A 27 -5.30 -19.06 -11.48
N PHE A 28 -4.53 -19.95 -10.82
CA PHE A 28 -3.56 -19.59 -9.80
C PHE A 28 -2.66 -18.41 -10.21
N ASP A 29 -2.17 -18.40 -11.45
CA ASP A 29 -1.28 -17.35 -11.97
C ASP A 29 -1.93 -15.96 -12.05
N LEU A 30 -3.27 -15.89 -12.03
CA LEU A 30 -4.03 -14.63 -11.99
C LEU A 30 -4.31 -14.15 -10.57
N ALA A 31 -4.05 -14.94 -9.53
CA ALA A 31 -4.31 -14.54 -8.14
C ALA A 31 -3.61 -13.22 -7.74
N PRO A 32 -2.32 -12.99 -8.08
CA PRO A 32 -1.66 -11.70 -7.81
C PRO A 32 -2.30 -10.55 -8.60
N VAL A 33 -2.73 -10.80 -9.83
CA VAL A 33 -3.38 -9.79 -10.69
C VAL A 33 -4.73 -9.40 -10.13
N ALA A 34 -5.56 -10.38 -9.74
CA ALA A 34 -6.86 -10.15 -9.14
C ALA A 34 -6.75 -9.40 -7.80
N LEU A 35 -5.76 -9.76 -6.97
CA LEU A 35 -5.43 -9.04 -5.73
C LEU A 35 -5.16 -7.56 -6.02
N VAL A 36 -4.18 -7.29 -6.89
CA VAL A 36 -3.74 -5.93 -7.23
C VAL A 36 -4.90 -5.13 -7.81
N LEU A 37 -5.66 -5.72 -8.73
CA LEU A 37 -6.78 -5.04 -9.40
C LEU A 37 -7.87 -4.65 -8.40
N ALA A 38 -8.30 -5.56 -7.52
CA ALA A 38 -9.31 -5.26 -6.51
C ALA A 38 -8.83 -4.20 -5.49
N VAL A 39 -7.56 -4.29 -5.06
CA VAL A 39 -6.96 -3.29 -4.16
C VAL A 39 -6.89 -1.92 -4.83
N LEU A 40 -6.49 -1.84 -6.11
CA LEU A 40 -6.45 -0.59 -6.87
C LEU A 40 -7.85 0.00 -7.06
N LEU A 41 -8.86 -0.82 -7.36
CA LEU A 41 -10.25 -0.35 -7.47
C LEU A 41 -10.77 0.18 -6.13
N GLY A 42 -10.50 -0.50 -5.02
CA GLY A 42 -10.84 -0.01 -3.68
C GLY A 42 -10.10 1.29 -3.32
N ALA A 43 -8.83 1.40 -3.70
CA ALA A 43 -8.04 2.62 -3.54
C ALA A 43 -8.63 3.79 -4.33
N LEU A 44 -8.98 3.57 -5.60
CA LEU A 44 -9.61 4.57 -6.47
C LEU A 44 -10.98 5.00 -5.94
N ALA A 45 -11.83 4.06 -5.54
CA ALA A 45 -13.12 4.36 -4.93
C ALA A 45 -12.95 5.14 -3.62
N GLY A 46 -11.99 4.75 -2.79
CA GLY A 46 -11.66 5.44 -1.54
C GLY A 46 -11.18 6.88 -1.76
N GLU A 47 -10.34 7.11 -2.77
CA GLU A 47 -9.88 8.46 -3.13
C GLU A 47 -11.00 9.31 -3.75
N ALA A 48 -11.88 8.72 -4.58
CA ALA A 48 -13.04 9.42 -5.14
C ALA A 48 -13.98 9.97 -4.06
N VAL A 49 -14.11 9.25 -2.95
CA VAL A 49 -14.95 9.64 -1.80
C VAL A 49 -14.19 10.51 -0.78
N THR A 50 -12.88 10.71 -0.94
CA THR A 50 -12.07 11.66 -0.15
C THR A 50 -11.47 12.78 -1.01
N PRO A 51 -12.31 13.62 -1.65
CA PRO A 51 -11.84 14.63 -2.60
C PRO A 51 -10.96 15.68 -1.92
N ARG A 52 -9.99 16.18 -2.69
CA ARG A 52 -9.13 17.32 -2.34
C ARG A 52 -10.00 18.55 -2.06
N ARG A 53 -10.05 18.98 -0.79
CA ARG A 53 -10.97 20.04 -0.32
C ARG A 53 -10.77 21.41 -0.98
N VAL A 54 -9.56 21.72 -1.42
CA VAL A 54 -9.20 23.05 -1.94
C VAL A 54 -9.27 23.12 -3.48
N ARG A 55 -9.75 22.08 -4.15
CA ARG A 55 -9.83 22.06 -5.62
C ARG A 55 -10.75 23.19 -6.12
N GLY A 56 -10.17 24.19 -6.80
CA GLY A 56 -10.91 25.31 -7.39
C GLY A 56 -10.99 26.60 -6.56
N ARG A 57 -10.37 26.65 -5.37
CA ARG A 57 -10.30 27.87 -4.55
C ARG A 57 -8.91 28.51 -4.69
N GLY A 58 -8.75 29.45 -5.60
CA GLY A 58 -7.58 30.32 -5.69
C GLY A 58 -6.61 30.09 -6.85
N ALA A 59 -5.71 31.05 -7.03
CA ALA A 59 -4.68 31.05 -8.06
C ALA A 59 -3.69 29.91 -7.84
N ALA A 60 -3.34 29.19 -8.92
CA ALA A 60 -2.41 28.08 -8.86
C ALA A 60 -0.99 28.59 -8.57
N SER A 61 -0.43 28.25 -7.42
CA SER A 61 0.98 28.53 -7.12
C SER A 61 1.88 27.36 -7.55
N LEU A 62 2.95 27.69 -8.28
CA LEU A 62 3.97 26.75 -8.78
C LEU A 62 5.21 26.79 -7.88
N VAL A 63 5.04 26.53 -6.58
CA VAL A 63 6.20 26.37 -5.69
C VAL A 63 6.86 25.01 -5.98
N PRO A 64 8.18 24.97 -6.26
CA PRO A 64 8.90 23.71 -6.46
C PRO A 64 8.91 22.91 -5.15
N ARG A 65 8.42 21.68 -5.21
CA ARG A 65 8.32 20.76 -4.06
C ARG A 65 9.16 19.52 -4.28
N ARG A 66 9.81 19.03 -3.22
CA ARG A 66 10.61 17.80 -3.27
C ARG A 66 9.74 16.63 -2.83
N VAL A 67 9.65 15.59 -3.66
CA VAL A 67 8.88 14.36 -3.37
C VAL A 67 9.31 13.72 -2.05
N ARG A 68 10.61 13.77 -1.75
CA ARG A 68 11.19 13.19 -0.52
C ARG A 68 10.62 13.75 0.78
N ASP A 69 10.01 14.94 0.75
CA ASP A 69 9.47 15.59 1.94
C ASP A 69 8.08 15.01 2.30
N TYR A 70 7.39 14.39 1.33
CA TYR A 70 6.05 13.80 1.49
C TYR A 70 6.07 12.29 1.69
N VAL A 71 7.16 11.63 1.31
CA VAL A 71 7.26 10.17 1.27
C VAL A 71 7.78 9.63 2.63
N PRO A 72 7.04 8.74 3.30
CA PRO A 72 7.49 8.13 4.54
C PRO A 72 8.65 7.17 4.28
N ARG A 73 9.89 7.61 4.59
CA ARG A 73 11.12 6.86 4.30
C ARG A 73 11.10 5.43 4.87
N ARG A 74 10.63 5.28 6.11
CA ARG A 74 10.55 3.97 6.78
C ARG A 74 9.68 2.99 5.99
N ASP A 75 8.52 3.43 5.53
CA ASP A 75 7.55 2.57 4.85
C ASP A 75 8.07 2.18 3.45
N VAL A 76 8.76 3.08 2.76
CA VAL A 76 9.45 2.77 1.50
C VAL A 76 10.57 1.75 1.69
N ILE A 77 11.35 1.85 2.77
CA ILE A 77 12.39 0.86 3.10
C ILE A 77 11.74 -0.51 3.32
N VAL A 78 10.63 -0.58 4.05
CA VAL A 78 9.91 -1.84 4.28
C VAL A 78 9.39 -2.42 2.96
N ALA A 79 8.77 -1.61 2.10
CA ALA A 79 8.33 -2.06 0.78
C ALA A 79 9.50 -2.57 -0.08
N ALA A 80 10.66 -1.89 -0.03
CA ALA A 80 11.86 -2.31 -0.75
C ALA A 80 12.43 -3.64 -0.21
N LEU A 81 12.45 -3.83 1.11
CA LEU A 81 12.89 -5.09 1.73
C LEU A 81 11.97 -6.25 1.37
N LEU A 82 10.64 -6.02 1.39
CA LEU A 82 9.66 -7.01 0.95
C LEU A 82 9.86 -7.35 -0.53
N GLY A 83 10.03 -6.33 -1.39
CA GLY A 83 10.30 -6.51 -2.81
C GLY A 83 11.58 -7.29 -3.09
N ALA A 84 12.66 -6.99 -2.36
CA ALA A 84 13.92 -7.73 -2.45
C ALA A 84 13.74 -9.19 -2.00
N GLY A 85 13.02 -9.44 -0.91
CA GLY A 85 12.70 -10.80 -0.45
C GLY A 85 11.89 -11.59 -1.48
N ILE A 86 10.90 -10.96 -2.13
CA ILE A 86 10.12 -11.56 -3.22
C ILE A 86 11.01 -11.89 -4.42
N ALA A 87 11.93 -10.99 -4.80
CA ALA A 87 12.88 -11.23 -5.89
C ALA A 87 13.83 -12.41 -5.58
N VAL A 88 14.32 -12.51 -4.34
CA VAL A 88 15.13 -13.64 -3.88
C VAL A 88 14.33 -14.95 -3.95
N PHE A 89 13.08 -14.95 -3.50
CA PHE A 89 12.19 -16.11 -3.65
C PHE A 89 11.92 -16.47 -5.10
N ALA A 90 11.92 -15.49 -6.01
CA ALA A 90 11.72 -15.74 -7.43
C ALA A 90 12.97 -16.29 -8.13
N SER A 91 14.17 -15.95 -7.64
CA SER A 91 15.45 -16.47 -8.15
C SER A 91 15.85 -17.81 -7.53
N TYR A 92 15.24 -18.20 -6.42
CA TYR A 92 15.48 -19.49 -5.81
C TYR A 92 14.88 -20.58 -6.72
N PRO A 93 15.62 -21.66 -7.04
CA PRO A 93 15.09 -22.73 -7.87
C PRO A 93 13.79 -23.24 -7.24
N THR A 94 12.70 -23.13 -7.99
CA THR A 94 11.43 -23.71 -7.58
C THR A 94 11.67 -25.22 -7.45
N PRO A 95 11.36 -25.84 -6.30
CA PRO A 95 11.65 -27.24 -6.13
C PRO A 95 10.87 -28.03 -7.18
N GLU A 96 11.60 -28.77 -8.02
CA GLU A 96 11.06 -29.80 -8.91
C GLU A 96 10.12 -30.67 -8.06
N ARG A 97 8.91 -30.92 -8.54
CA ARG A 97 8.05 -31.93 -7.90
C ARG A 97 8.41 -33.28 -8.51
N PRO A 98 9.04 -34.20 -7.79
CA PRO A 98 8.72 -35.61 -7.90
C PRO A 98 7.51 -35.89 -6.99
N ASP A 99 6.43 -36.34 -7.60
CA ASP A 99 5.50 -37.34 -7.03
C ASP A 99 4.47 -36.95 -5.96
N HIS A 100 4.23 -35.68 -5.68
CA HIS A 100 2.94 -35.27 -5.07
C HIS A 100 2.05 -34.62 -6.12
N GLU A 101 1.37 -35.49 -6.87
CA GLU A 101 0.12 -35.21 -7.57
C GLU A 101 -0.91 -34.66 -6.57
N VAL A 102 -0.82 -33.38 -6.22
CA VAL A 102 -2.06 -32.64 -6.05
C VAL A 102 -2.52 -32.31 -7.46
N LYS A 103 -3.17 -33.28 -8.10
CA LYS A 103 -4.03 -33.08 -9.26
C LYS A 103 -5.15 -32.12 -8.85
N TYR A 104 -4.87 -30.83 -8.82
CA TYR A 104 -5.92 -29.85 -9.10
C TYR A 104 -6.10 -29.85 -10.62
N PHE A 105 -6.93 -30.79 -11.11
CA PHE A 105 -7.40 -30.88 -12.50
C PHE A 105 -6.33 -31.06 -13.61
N GLY A 106 -5.28 -31.84 -13.36
CA GLY A 106 -4.49 -32.43 -14.46
C GLY A 106 -3.70 -31.46 -15.36
N THR A 107 -3.58 -30.18 -14.99
CA THR A 107 -2.76 -29.21 -15.71
C THR A 107 -1.61 -28.74 -14.83
N ALA A 108 -0.39 -29.08 -15.24
CA ALA A 108 0.82 -28.45 -14.74
C ALA A 108 0.84 -27.01 -15.24
N ALA A 109 0.16 -26.09 -14.55
CA ALA A 109 0.36 -24.67 -14.79
C ALA A 109 1.76 -24.34 -14.25
N PRO A 110 2.71 -23.91 -15.10
CA PRO A 110 3.99 -23.43 -14.60
C PRO A 110 3.67 -22.18 -13.79
N VAL A 111 3.73 -22.28 -12.47
CA VAL A 111 3.57 -21.14 -11.56
C VAL A 111 4.59 -20.09 -11.97
N SER A 112 4.13 -19.12 -12.74
CA SER A 112 5.02 -18.14 -13.33
C SER A 112 5.18 -17.04 -12.31
N LEU A 113 6.23 -17.14 -11.50
CA LEU A 113 6.67 -16.05 -10.61
C LEU A 113 6.84 -14.73 -11.39
N ALA A 114 7.01 -14.79 -12.72
CA ALA A 114 7.02 -13.62 -13.58
C ALA A 114 5.69 -12.84 -13.56
N SER A 115 4.51 -13.47 -13.56
CA SER A 115 3.23 -12.74 -13.49
C SER A 115 3.09 -11.97 -12.18
N THR A 116 3.57 -12.57 -11.08
CA THR A 116 3.62 -11.95 -9.75
C THR A 116 4.56 -10.75 -9.74
N LEU A 117 5.78 -10.91 -10.26
CA LEU A 117 6.77 -9.83 -10.35
C LEU A 117 6.28 -8.69 -11.25
N ILE A 118 5.63 -8.99 -12.38
CA ILE A 118 5.05 -7.99 -13.28
C ILE A 118 3.93 -7.24 -12.56
N ALA A 119 2.99 -7.93 -11.91
CA ALA A 119 1.89 -7.31 -11.20
C ALA A 119 2.38 -6.39 -10.07
N LEU A 120 3.38 -6.82 -9.30
CA LEU A 120 4.00 -6.02 -8.25
C LEU A 120 4.80 -4.85 -8.82
N GLY A 121 5.55 -5.05 -9.91
CA GLY A 121 6.29 -4.01 -10.61
C GLY A 121 5.38 -2.92 -11.14
N VAL A 122 4.27 -3.29 -11.77
CA VAL A 122 3.22 -2.35 -12.23
C VAL A 122 2.61 -1.62 -11.04
N THR A 123 2.31 -2.31 -9.94
CA THR A 123 1.78 -1.68 -8.71
C THR A 123 2.73 -0.63 -8.15
N ALA A 124 4.02 -0.95 -8.06
CA ALA A 124 5.05 -0.03 -7.59
C ALA A 124 5.21 1.16 -8.54
N ALA A 125 5.28 0.92 -9.85
CA ALA A 125 5.40 1.98 -10.87
C ALA A 125 4.21 2.93 -10.83
N LEU A 126 2.98 2.40 -10.78
CA LEU A 126 1.76 3.21 -10.64
C LEU A 126 1.76 4.02 -9.34
N THR A 127 2.16 3.42 -8.23
CA THR A 127 2.28 4.12 -6.94
C THR A 127 3.23 5.31 -7.06
N VAL A 128 4.41 5.11 -7.66
CA VAL A 128 5.41 6.17 -7.87
C VAL A 128 4.85 7.28 -8.76
N VAL A 129 4.20 6.93 -9.88
CA VAL A 129 3.61 7.91 -10.80
C VAL A 129 2.52 8.72 -10.10
N ILE A 130 1.62 8.08 -9.36
CA ILE A 130 0.54 8.76 -8.65
C ILE A 130 1.10 9.68 -7.55
N VAL A 131 2.07 9.22 -6.76
CA VAL A 131 2.74 10.05 -5.74
C VAL A 131 3.40 11.27 -6.41
N TRP A 132 4.08 11.07 -7.53
CA TRP A 132 4.69 12.15 -8.28
C TRP A 132 3.66 13.16 -8.78
N LEU A 133 2.53 12.69 -9.33
CA LEU A 133 1.42 13.53 -9.77
C LEU A 133 0.79 14.31 -8.60
N ILE A 134 0.57 13.64 -7.45
CA ILE A 134 0.03 14.27 -6.25
C ILE A 134 0.96 15.35 -5.71
N VAL A 135 2.27 15.13 -5.69
CA VAL A 135 3.24 16.13 -5.21
C VAL A 135 3.38 17.29 -6.20
N ARG A 136 3.39 17.01 -7.51
CA ARG A 136 3.55 18.02 -8.56
C ARG A 136 2.27 18.77 -8.92
N ALA A 137 1.10 18.31 -8.49
CA ALA A 137 -0.15 19.01 -8.75
C ALA A 137 -0.06 20.47 -8.25
N PRO A 138 -0.57 21.46 -9.00
CA PRO A 138 -0.51 22.86 -8.60
C PRO A 138 -1.14 23.07 -7.22
N GLN A 139 -0.54 23.97 -6.43
CA GLN A 139 -1.06 24.37 -5.13
C GLN A 139 -2.38 25.11 -5.35
N ALA A 140 -3.39 24.79 -4.55
CA ALA A 140 -4.66 25.50 -4.54
C ALA A 140 -4.81 26.11 -3.15
N GLY A 141 -5.20 27.38 -3.08
CA GLY A 141 -5.37 28.12 -1.85
C GLY A 141 -5.10 29.61 -2.07
N ILE A 142 -5.97 30.46 -1.54
CA ILE A 142 -5.80 31.93 -1.60
C ILE A 142 -4.98 32.41 -0.40
N ASN A 143 -5.03 31.67 0.72
CA ASN A 143 -4.43 32.04 2.00
C ASN A 143 -3.50 30.93 2.54
N GLU A 144 -2.68 31.25 3.53
CA GLU A 144 -1.73 30.32 4.18
C GLU A 144 -2.44 29.10 4.80
N ALA A 145 -3.62 29.28 5.38
CA ALA A 145 -4.42 28.21 5.97
C ALA A 145 -4.89 27.17 4.93
N ASP A 146 -5.25 27.61 3.72
CA ASP A 146 -5.61 26.72 2.62
C ASP A 146 -4.39 25.93 2.14
N THR A 147 -3.24 26.59 2.11
CA THR A 147 -1.96 25.98 1.71
C THR A 147 -1.53 24.89 2.70
N ALA A 148 -1.68 25.14 4.00
CA ALA A 148 -1.42 24.15 5.05
C ALA A 148 -2.38 22.95 4.94
N THR A 149 -3.66 23.21 4.68
CA THR A 149 -4.68 22.15 4.48
C THR A 149 -4.40 21.31 3.24
N ASP A 150 -3.97 21.91 2.14
CA ASP A 150 -3.58 21.20 0.91
C ASP A 150 -2.36 20.32 1.14
N ASN A 151 -1.34 20.84 1.85
CA ASN A 151 -0.13 20.09 2.17
C ASN A 151 -0.42 18.91 3.10
N ALA A 152 -1.30 19.07 4.09
CA ALA A 152 -1.73 17.98 4.97
C ALA A 152 -2.45 16.88 4.18
N TRP A 153 -3.39 17.25 3.29
CA TRP A 153 -4.07 16.28 2.43
C TRP A 153 -3.09 15.49 1.55
N ARG A 154 -2.06 16.14 0.99
CA ARG A 154 -1.04 15.48 0.17
C ARG A 154 -0.21 14.48 0.96
N HIS A 155 0.24 14.85 2.17
CA HIS A 155 0.97 13.93 3.05
C HIS A 155 0.14 12.69 3.36
N ASP A 156 -1.13 12.89 3.72
CA ASP A 156 -2.04 11.80 4.03
C ASP A 156 -2.30 10.91 2.80
N ALA A 157 -2.50 11.51 1.61
CA ALA A 157 -2.73 10.76 0.38
C ALA A 157 -1.50 9.93 -0.02
N VAL A 158 -0.30 10.52 0.02
CA VAL A 158 0.97 9.82 -0.28
C VAL A 158 1.18 8.69 0.72
N ARG A 159 0.98 8.93 2.02
CA ARG A 159 1.11 7.91 3.06
C ARG A 159 0.16 6.74 2.81
N ARG A 160 -1.12 7.00 2.50
CA ARG A 160 -2.10 5.95 2.18
C ARG A 160 -1.71 5.12 0.97
N LEU A 161 -1.19 5.75 -0.09
CA LEU A 161 -0.73 5.04 -1.29
C LEU A 161 0.45 4.12 -0.98
N VAL A 162 1.44 4.62 -0.23
CA VAL A 162 2.60 3.83 0.20
C VAL A 162 2.16 2.68 1.11
N HIS A 163 1.23 2.91 2.05
CA HIS A 163 0.69 1.86 2.92
C HIS A 163 -0.05 0.78 2.12
N THR A 164 -0.86 1.17 1.15
CA THR A 164 -1.58 0.24 0.27
C THR A 164 -0.59 -0.62 -0.51
N CYS A 165 0.41 0.00 -1.13
CA CYS A 165 1.45 -0.71 -1.87
C CYS A 165 2.23 -1.68 -0.95
N THR A 166 2.63 -1.22 0.23
CA THR A 166 3.36 -2.04 1.20
C THR A 166 2.54 -3.22 1.70
N ALA A 167 1.23 -3.04 1.91
CA ALA A 167 0.32 -4.12 2.28
C ALA A 167 0.22 -5.19 1.17
N VAL A 168 0.12 -4.79 -0.10
CA VAL A 168 0.14 -5.74 -1.23
C VAL A 168 1.45 -6.52 -1.27
N PHE A 169 2.59 -5.85 -1.11
CA PHE A 169 3.90 -6.52 -1.06
C PHE A 169 3.99 -7.49 0.12
N ALA A 170 3.50 -7.08 1.29
CA ALA A 170 3.55 -7.89 2.50
C ALA A 170 2.71 -9.17 2.37
N ILE A 171 1.49 -9.10 1.83
CA ILE A 171 0.64 -10.29 1.67
C ILE A 171 1.19 -11.25 0.61
N VAL A 172 1.77 -10.73 -0.49
CA VAL A 172 2.41 -11.58 -1.50
C VAL A 172 3.68 -12.23 -0.95
N PHE A 173 4.52 -11.48 -0.22
CA PHE A 173 5.68 -12.02 0.48
C PHE A 173 5.27 -13.12 1.47
N THR A 174 4.21 -12.90 2.24
CA THR A 174 3.65 -13.88 3.18
C THR A 174 3.24 -15.17 2.47
N ALA A 175 2.52 -15.06 1.36
CA ALA A 175 2.09 -16.20 0.57
C ALA A 175 3.28 -17.00 0.02
N LEU A 176 4.31 -16.33 -0.50
CA LEU A 176 5.53 -16.98 -0.98
C LEU A 176 6.29 -17.68 0.16
N ALA A 177 6.47 -17.00 1.29
CA ALA A 177 7.14 -17.57 2.45
C ALA A 177 6.40 -18.82 2.97
N PHE A 178 5.06 -18.81 3.03
CA PHE A 178 4.28 -20.00 3.37
C PHE A 178 4.44 -21.13 2.34
N TRP A 179 4.40 -20.81 1.04
CA TRP A 179 4.58 -21.81 -0.01
C TRP A 179 5.94 -22.52 0.10
N TYR A 180 7.01 -21.75 0.31
CA TYR A 180 8.34 -22.31 0.50
C TYR A 180 8.48 -23.03 1.84
N ALA A 181 7.84 -22.54 2.91
CA ALA A 181 7.85 -23.22 4.21
C ALA A 181 7.20 -24.61 4.12
N ASP A 182 6.02 -24.72 3.50
CA ASP A 182 5.28 -25.97 3.32
C ASP A 182 6.15 -27.05 2.64
N ARG A 183 6.87 -26.66 1.58
CA ARG A 183 7.86 -27.54 0.91
C ARG A 183 9.00 -27.98 1.83
N GLN A 184 9.51 -27.10 2.68
CA GLN A 184 10.64 -27.42 3.57
C GLN A 184 10.19 -28.24 4.79
N TRP A 185 8.91 -28.16 5.17
CA TRP A 185 8.32 -29.00 6.20
C TRP A 185 8.14 -30.45 5.78
N ASP A 186 8.08 -30.73 4.47
CA ASP A 186 8.13 -32.09 3.94
C ASP A 186 9.54 -32.69 4.00
N TRP A 187 10.00 -32.93 5.23
CA TRP A 187 11.31 -33.52 5.52
C TRP A 187 11.49 -34.92 4.94
N ARG A 188 10.38 -35.62 4.64
CA ARG A 188 10.40 -36.93 3.99
C ARG A 188 10.76 -36.84 2.51
N ALA A 189 10.43 -35.72 1.86
CA ALA A 189 10.81 -35.41 0.48
C ALA A 189 12.13 -34.63 0.37
N GLY A 190 12.97 -34.63 1.41
CA GLY A 190 14.27 -33.95 1.42
C GLY A 190 14.22 -32.48 1.86
N GLY A 191 13.09 -32.02 2.40
CA GLY A 191 12.97 -30.70 3.04
C GLY A 191 13.80 -30.60 4.34
N SER A 192 14.14 -29.37 4.72
CA SER A 192 14.83 -29.09 5.98
C SER A 192 13.86 -28.43 6.98
N PRO A 193 13.57 -29.08 8.13
CA PRO A 193 12.71 -28.50 9.18
C PRO A 193 13.21 -27.15 9.69
N VAL A 194 14.53 -26.94 9.71
CA VAL A 194 15.13 -25.65 10.11
C VAL A 194 14.76 -24.56 9.12
N TRP A 195 14.84 -24.83 7.82
CA TRP A 195 14.40 -23.90 6.78
C TRP A 195 12.88 -23.72 6.79
N GLY A 196 12.10 -24.78 7.03
CA GLY A 196 10.65 -24.73 7.19
C GLY A 196 10.25 -23.76 8.31
N LEU A 197 10.88 -23.88 9.48
CA LEU A 197 10.65 -22.99 10.62
C LEU A 197 11.06 -21.55 10.30
N ALA A 198 12.24 -21.33 9.72
CA ALA A 198 12.70 -20.00 9.34
C ALA A 198 11.72 -19.30 8.37
N LEU A 199 11.24 -20.03 7.36
CA LEU A 199 10.28 -19.51 6.38
C LEU A 199 8.90 -19.28 6.98
N SER A 200 8.43 -20.14 7.90
CA SER A 200 7.19 -19.91 8.65
C SER A 200 7.26 -18.66 9.53
N VAL A 201 8.41 -18.39 10.17
CA VAL A 201 8.63 -17.16 10.93
C VAL A 201 8.61 -15.94 10.01
N LEU A 202 9.27 -16.01 8.85
CA LEU A 202 9.22 -14.94 7.84
C LEU A 202 7.79 -14.70 7.33
N ALA A 203 7.02 -15.77 7.11
CA ALA A 203 5.62 -15.65 6.72
C ALA A 203 4.78 -14.96 7.82
N GLY A 204 5.01 -15.32 9.09
CA GLY A 204 4.37 -14.65 10.23
C GLY A 204 4.72 -13.16 10.31
N LEU A 205 5.98 -12.80 10.09
CA LEU A 205 6.42 -11.39 10.02
C LEU A 205 5.78 -10.65 8.84
N GLY A 206 5.67 -11.30 7.67
CA GLY A 206 4.95 -10.77 6.52
C GLY A 206 3.48 -10.50 6.84
N LEU A 207 2.82 -11.44 7.52
CA LEU A 207 1.41 -11.32 7.87
C LEU A 207 1.16 -10.20 8.89
N ALA A 208 2.03 -10.10 9.91
CA ALA A 208 1.98 -9.00 10.87
C ALA A 208 2.21 -7.64 10.19
N THR A 209 3.14 -7.58 9.24
CA THR A 209 3.41 -6.39 8.43
C THR A 209 2.19 -6.01 7.58
N PHE A 210 1.56 -6.99 6.93
CA PHE A 210 0.30 -6.79 6.21
C PHE A 210 -0.79 -6.25 7.13
N GLY A 211 -1.02 -6.87 8.28
CA GLY A 211 -2.01 -6.43 9.25
C GLY A 211 -1.79 -4.99 9.73
N TYR A 212 -0.54 -4.61 9.98
CA TYR A 212 -0.18 -3.24 10.35
C TYR A 212 -0.54 -2.23 9.25
N TYR A 213 -0.12 -2.46 8.00
CA TYR A 213 -0.36 -1.51 6.91
C TYR A 213 -1.82 -1.52 6.44
N ALA A 214 -2.50 -2.66 6.45
CA ALA A 214 -3.93 -2.75 6.17
C ALA A 214 -4.75 -2.01 7.25
N GLY A 215 -4.41 -2.21 8.54
CA GLY A 215 -5.04 -1.51 9.65
C GLY A 215 -4.84 0.00 9.60
N ALA A 216 -3.66 0.45 9.15
CA ALA A 216 -3.36 1.87 8.96
C ALA A 216 -4.24 2.55 7.88
N LEU A 217 -4.88 1.78 6.98
CA LEU A 217 -5.84 2.32 6.00
C LEU A 217 -7.21 2.64 6.62
N VAL A 218 -7.54 2.05 7.78
CA VAL A 218 -8.78 2.27 8.53
C VAL A 218 -8.65 3.46 9.47
N VAL A 219 -7.52 3.53 10.17
CA VAL A 219 -7.30 4.53 11.22
C VAL A 219 -6.95 5.86 10.56
N THR A 220 -7.90 6.80 10.56
CA THR A 220 -7.59 8.19 10.23
C THR A 220 -6.80 8.76 11.40
N PRO A 221 -5.56 9.24 11.23
CA PRO A 221 -4.86 9.89 12.34
C PRO A 221 -5.72 11.07 12.82
N PRO A 222 -5.82 11.29 14.15
CA PRO A 222 -6.52 12.45 14.68
C PRO A 222 -5.89 13.71 14.08
N ARG A 223 -6.73 14.60 13.56
CA ARG A 223 -6.27 15.88 13.02
C ARG A 223 -5.52 16.60 14.14
N LEU A 224 -4.28 17.00 13.87
CA LEU A 224 -3.65 18.11 14.59
C LEU A 224 -4.49 19.36 14.27
N SER A 225 -5.57 19.56 15.01
CA SER A 225 -6.44 20.72 14.95
C SER A 225 -6.69 21.18 16.38
N GLU A 226 -5.62 21.44 17.13
CA GLU A 226 -5.72 22.16 18.41
C GLU A 226 -4.34 22.65 18.87
N SER A 227 -3.76 23.58 18.12
CA SER A 227 -2.74 24.50 18.65
C SER A 227 -2.58 25.70 17.71
N ALA A 228 -3.69 26.36 17.39
CA ALA A 228 -3.64 27.77 17.03
C ALA A 228 -4.04 28.52 18.32
N PRO A 229 -3.15 29.34 18.92
CA PRO A 229 -3.55 30.16 20.05
C PRO A 229 -4.64 31.11 19.56
N THR A 230 -5.85 30.90 20.09
CA THR A 230 -6.98 31.80 19.99
C THR A 230 -6.70 32.96 20.93
N ASP A 231 -5.78 33.85 20.55
CA ASP A 231 -5.56 35.13 21.21
C ASP A 231 -4.76 36.04 20.27
N THR A 232 -5.45 36.65 19.30
CA THR A 232 -5.06 37.93 18.66
C THR A 232 -6.19 38.50 17.80
N ALA A 233 -7.45 38.15 18.11
CA ALA A 233 -8.63 38.81 17.55
C ALA A 233 -9.31 39.58 18.69
N GLY A 234 -8.74 40.73 19.05
CA GLY A 234 -9.31 41.63 20.05
C GLY A 234 -8.64 43.00 19.99
N HIS A 235 -9.41 44.00 19.55
CA HIS A 235 -9.14 45.44 19.58
C HIS A 235 -8.23 46.04 18.51
N ILE A 236 -8.81 46.23 17.32
CA ILE A 236 -8.72 47.52 16.65
C ILE A 236 -9.59 48.49 17.47
N SER A 237 -8.97 49.38 18.25
CA SER A 237 -9.63 50.60 18.71
C SER A 237 -9.26 51.70 17.73
N ALA A 238 -10.24 52.10 16.93
CA ALA A 238 -10.22 53.34 16.19
C ALA A 238 -10.56 54.47 17.17
N ASP A 239 -9.54 55.11 17.74
CA ASP A 239 -9.62 56.45 18.30
C ASP A 239 -8.19 56.98 18.48
N GLY A 240 -7.76 57.81 17.55
CA GLY A 240 -6.40 58.37 17.51
C GLY A 240 -6.15 59.24 16.28
N ALA A 241 -7.16 59.98 15.84
CA ALA A 241 -7.03 61.01 14.81
C ALA A 241 -8.05 62.13 15.06
N ALA A 242 -7.85 62.89 16.13
CA ALA A 242 -8.25 64.29 16.30
C ALA A 242 -7.86 64.77 17.72
N GLY A 243 -6.91 65.70 17.81
CA GLY A 243 -6.46 66.32 19.06
C GLY A 243 -5.00 66.71 18.99
#